data_AF-S3Z647-F1
#
_entry.id   AF-S3Z647-F1
#
_cell.length_a   1.000
_cell.length_b   1.000
_cell.length_c   1.000
_cell.angle_alpha   90.00
_cell.angle_beta   90.00
_cell.angle_gamma   90.00
#
_symmetry.space_group_name_H-M   'P 1'
#
loop_
_entity.id
_entity.type
_entity.pdbx_description
1 polymer ?
#
loop_
_entity_poly.entity_id
_entity_poly.type
_entity_poly.pdbx_seq_one_letter_code
_entity_poly.pdbx_strand_id
1 'polypeptide(L)'
;MSVTFKDGVGAADGKAAVSEVAKAYGDPEVQTRDEYAQSAAGGIDMMLTLVYALLALAVLIALLGIANTLTLAVHERTRELGLLRAVGQTRGQLRAMVRWESVLVAAFGTTGGLALGGFLGWVLVKASDGASDSAFAFALPPAQLAVVALVGLAAGALAGLRPARRAARLDVLRAIAAE
;
A
#
# COMPACT_ATOMS: atom_id res chain seq x y z
N MET A 1 -19.23 19.92 -27.93
CA MET A 1 -20.70 20.10 -27.87
C MET A 1 -21.29 18.82 -27.32
N SER A 2 -22.11 18.87 -26.27
CA SER A 2 -22.77 17.67 -25.74
C SER A 2 -24.15 17.50 -26.37
N VAL A 3 -24.51 16.26 -26.69
CA VAL A 3 -25.83 15.88 -27.23
C VAL A 3 -26.39 14.79 -26.32
N THR A 4 -27.65 14.92 -25.93
CA THR A 4 -28.33 13.96 -25.07
C THR A 4 -29.29 13.12 -25.91
N PHE A 5 -29.21 11.79 -25.78
CA PHE A 5 -30.12 10.88 -26.47
C PHE A 5 -31.49 10.87 -25.78
N LYS A 6 -32.54 10.59 -26.56
CA LYS A 6 -33.88 10.37 -26.04
C LYS A 6 -33.92 9.04 -25.28
N ASP A 7 -34.78 8.93 -24.27
CA ASP A 7 -34.92 7.71 -23.47
C ASP A 7 -35.20 6.48 -24.34
N GLY A 8 -34.44 5.40 -24.13
CA GLY A 8 -34.56 4.13 -24.86
C GLY A 8 -33.61 3.96 -26.05
N VAL A 9 -32.79 4.95 -26.39
CA VAL A 9 -31.75 4.83 -27.43
C VAL A 9 -30.46 4.29 -26.81
N GLY A 10 -29.94 3.17 -27.32
CA GLY A 10 -28.67 2.61 -26.90
C GLY A 10 -27.49 3.52 -27.27
N ALA A 11 -26.46 3.57 -26.42
CA ALA A 11 -25.29 4.42 -26.64
C ALA A 11 -24.56 4.14 -27.97
N ALA A 12 -24.56 2.89 -28.43
CA ALA A 12 -23.98 2.49 -29.71
C ALA A 12 -24.77 3.04 -30.91
N ASP A 13 -26.11 2.92 -30.88
CA ASP A 13 -27.00 3.39 -31.95
C ASP A 13 -27.00 4.93 -32.01
N GLY A 14 -27.02 5.58 -30.84
CA GLY A 14 -26.93 7.03 -30.72
C GLY A 14 -25.59 7.57 -31.24
N LYS A 15 -24.47 6.90 -30.92
CA LYS A 15 -23.15 7.26 -31.43
C LYS A 15 -23.07 7.11 -32.95
N ALA A 16 -23.60 6.04 -33.52
CA ALA A 16 -23.61 5.80 -34.96
C ALA A 16 -24.38 6.89 -35.71
N ALA A 17 -25.57 7.25 -35.23
CA ALA A 17 -26.39 8.31 -35.83
C ALA A 17 -25.72 9.69 -35.74
N VAL A 18 -25.09 10.02 -34.60
CA VAL A 18 -24.36 11.29 -34.44
C VAL A 18 -23.09 11.32 -35.28
N SER A 19 -22.37 10.21 -35.39
CA SER A 19 -21.17 10.09 -36.25
C SER A 19 -21.51 10.29 -37.72
N GLU A 20 -22.66 9.78 -38.17
CA GLU A 20 -23.11 9.97 -39.56
C GLU A 20 -23.39 11.44 -39.88
N VAL A 21 -24.04 12.17 -38.97
CA VAL A 21 -24.27 13.61 -39.11
C VAL A 21 -22.97 14.40 -39.00
N ALA A 22 -22.04 13.98 -38.13
CA ALA A 22 -20.76 14.65 -37.91
C ALA A 22 -19.85 14.66 -39.14
N LYS A 23 -19.94 13.65 -40.03
CA LYS A 23 -19.19 13.61 -41.29
C LYS A 23 -19.40 14.84 -42.17
N ALA A 24 -20.62 15.41 -42.17
CA ALA A 24 -20.94 16.61 -42.92
C ALA A 24 -20.27 17.89 -42.37
N TYR A 25 -19.72 17.83 -41.15
CA TYR A 25 -19.11 18.95 -40.42
C TYR A 25 -17.61 18.78 -40.18
N GLY A 26 -16.93 17.98 -41.02
CA GLY A 26 -15.47 17.78 -40.94
C GLY A 26 -15.03 16.58 -40.10
N ASP A 27 -15.94 15.63 -39.85
CA ASP A 27 -15.69 14.35 -39.16
C ASP A 27 -15.01 14.50 -37.78
N PRO A 28 -15.55 15.35 -36.87
CA PRO A 28 -15.01 15.47 -35.52
C PRO A 28 -15.16 14.16 -34.74
N GLU A 29 -14.21 13.89 -33.85
CA GLU A 29 -14.20 12.68 -33.03
C GLU A 29 -15.42 12.64 -32.09
N VAL A 30 -16.37 11.75 -32.40
CA VAL A 30 -17.58 11.54 -31.58
C VAL A 30 -17.26 10.48 -30.53
N GLN A 31 -17.19 10.90 -29.28
CA GLN A 31 -17.04 10.01 -28.14
C GLN A 31 -18.32 9.99 -27.30
N THR A 32 -18.69 8.81 -26.82
CA THR A 32 -19.71 8.70 -25.77
C THR A 32 -19.15 9.26 -24.45
N ARG A 33 -20.04 9.56 -23.50
CA ARG A 33 -19.62 9.98 -22.15
C ARG A 33 -18.68 8.96 -21.50
N ASP A 34 -18.91 7.68 -21.72
CA ASP A 34 -18.09 6.59 -21.17
C ASP A 34 -16.72 6.51 -21.84
N GLU A 35 -16.65 6.66 -23.16
CA GLU A 35 -15.37 6.70 -23.89
C GLU A 35 -14.55 7.94 -23.56
N TYR A 36 -15.20 9.10 -23.40
CA TYR A 36 -14.54 10.33 -22.95
C TYR A 36 -14.03 10.20 -21.50
N ALA A 37 -14.81 9.58 -20.62
CA ALA A 37 -14.39 9.30 -19.26
C ALA A 37 -13.20 8.32 -19.24
N GLN A 38 -13.21 7.28 -20.07
CA GLN A 38 -12.11 6.32 -20.17
C GLN A 38 -10.84 6.94 -20.79
N SER A 39 -10.96 7.77 -21.82
CA SER A 39 -9.82 8.44 -22.43
C SER A 39 -9.17 9.46 -21.48
N ALA A 40 -9.98 10.21 -20.73
CA ALA A 40 -9.51 11.10 -19.68
C ALA A 40 -8.90 10.33 -18.49
N ALA A 41 -9.50 9.18 -18.10
CA ALA A 41 -9.00 8.35 -17.01
C ALA A 41 -7.71 7.60 -17.38
N GLY A 42 -7.49 7.24 -18.64
CA GLY A 42 -6.35 6.42 -19.07
C GLY A 42 -4.99 7.03 -18.71
N GLY A 43 -4.84 8.36 -18.79
CA GLY A 43 -3.62 9.04 -18.34
C GLY A 43 -3.41 8.98 -16.83
N ILE A 44 -4.49 9.10 -16.05
CA ILE A 44 -4.49 8.98 -14.59
C ILE A 44 -4.18 7.54 -14.18
N ASP A 45 -4.78 6.54 -14.85
CA ASP A 45 -4.56 5.12 -14.57
C ASP A 45 -3.11 4.71 -14.82
N MET A 46 -2.47 5.20 -15.89
CA MET A 46 -1.04 4.95 -16.13
C MET A 46 -0.17 5.54 -15.00
N MET A 47 -0.45 6.79 -14.59
CA MET A 47 0.25 7.43 -13.48
C MET A 47 0.06 6.66 -12.16
N LEU A 48 -1.18 6.27 -11.84
CA LEU A 48 -1.49 5.48 -10.65
C LEU A 48 -0.82 4.11 -10.67
N THR A 49 -0.76 3.46 -11.84
CA THR A 49 -0.08 2.17 -12.02
C THR A 49 1.41 2.28 -11.71
N LEU A 50 2.08 3.34 -12.20
CA LEU A 50 3.48 3.62 -11.88
C LEU A 50 3.68 3.89 -10.38
N VAL A 51 2.80 4.68 -9.76
CA VAL A 51 2.83 4.94 -8.31
C VAL A 51 2.66 3.64 -7.52
N TYR A 52 1.73 2.76 -7.91
CA TYR A 52 1.56 1.46 -7.28
C TYR A 52 2.78 0.55 -7.45
N ALA A 53 3.45 0.58 -8.59
CA ALA A 53 4.70 -0.16 -8.79
C ALA A 53 5.82 0.34 -7.85
N LEU A 54 5.97 1.66 -7.71
CA LEU A 54 6.93 2.25 -6.79
C LEU A 54 6.58 1.95 -5.33
N LEU A 55 5.29 1.99 -4.96
CA LEU A 55 4.83 1.61 -3.63
C LEU A 55 5.14 0.15 -3.32
N ALA A 56 4.93 -0.76 -4.27
CA ALA A 56 5.29 -2.17 -4.12
C ALA A 56 6.80 -2.33 -3.86
N LEU A 57 7.64 -1.61 -4.59
CA LEU A 57 9.09 -1.61 -4.37
C LEU A 57 9.47 -1.06 -2.99
N ALA A 58 8.86 0.05 -2.56
CA ALA A 58 9.09 0.64 -1.24
C ALA A 58 8.72 -0.34 -0.11
N VAL A 59 7.59 -1.06 -0.25
CA VAL A 59 7.19 -2.12 0.68
C VAL A 59 8.22 -3.23 0.73
N LEU A 60 8.74 -3.69 -0.41
CA LEU A 60 9.80 -4.71 -0.45
C LEU A 60 11.07 -4.26 0.30
N ILE A 61 11.52 -3.03 0.06
CA ILE A 61 12.69 -2.46 0.74
C ILE A 61 12.45 -2.37 2.24
N ALA A 62 11.27 -1.90 2.67
CA ALA A 62 10.91 -1.81 4.08
C ALA A 62 10.93 -3.19 4.76
N LEU A 63 10.40 -4.23 4.11
CA LEU A 63 10.40 -5.59 4.65
C LEU A 63 11.82 -6.16 4.82
N LEU A 64 12.70 -5.90 3.86
CA LEU A 64 14.11 -6.28 3.98
C LEU A 64 14.80 -5.53 5.12
N GLY A 65 14.51 -4.24 5.27
CA GLY A 65 15.00 -3.41 6.39
C GLY A 65 14.58 -4.00 7.74
N ILE A 66 13.28 -4.27 7.93
CA ILE A 66 12.76 -4.89 9.16
C ILE A 66 13.45 -6.23 9.45
N ALA A 67 13.58 -7.09 8.45
CA ALA A 67 14.24 -8.38 8.62
C ALA A 67 15.71 -8.23 9.05
N ASN A 68 16.42 -7.25 8.49
CA ASN A 68 17.81 -6.96 8.84
C ASN A 68 17.93 -6.40 10.26
N THR A 69 17.10 -5.42 10.62
CA THR A 69 17.08 -4.84 11.98
C THR A 69 16.78 -5.89 13.04
N LEU A 70 15.79 -6.75 12.82
CA LEU A 70 15.47 -7.83 13.77
C LEU A 70 16.60 -8.85 13.88
N THR A 71 17.28 -9.15 12.78
CA THR A 71 18.44 -10.05 12.80
C THR A 71 19.59 -9.45 13.60
N LEU A 72 19.84 -8.15 13.43
CA LEU A 72 20.85 -7.42 14.20
C LEU A 72 20.51 -7.39 15.70
N ALA A 73 19.27 -7.02 16.04
CA ALA A 73 18.81 -6.97 17.43
C ALA A 73 18.91 -8.33 18.13
N VAL A 74 18.60 -9.43 17.42
CA VAL A 74 18.79 -10.79 17.94
C VAL A 74 20.26 -11.10 18.17
N HIS A 75 21.16 -10.67 17.27
CA HIS A 75 22.59 -10.87 17.43
C HIS A 75 23.14 -10.13 18.66
N GLU A 76 22.78 -8.87 18.84
CA GLU A 76 23.18 -8.05 20.00
C GLU A 76 22.67 -8.64 21.33
N ARG A 77 21.46 -9.20 21.36
CA ARG A 77 20.85 -9.79 22.58
C ARG A 77 21.09 -11.29 22.76
N THR A 78 21.98 -11.91 21.98
CA THR A 78 22.17 -13.39 22.01
C THR A 78 22.46 -13.92 23.42
N ARG A 79 23.24 -13.18 24.22
CA ARG A 79 23.63 -13.58 25.59
C ARG A 79 22.45 -13.55 26.56
N GLU A 80 21.60 -12.51 26.47
CA GLU A 80 20.38 -12.39 27.27
C GLU A 80 19.37 -13.48 26.92
N LEU A 81 19.17 -13.73 25.62
CA LEU A 81 18.30 -14.80 25.11
C LEU A 81 18.81 -16.20 25.51
N GLY A 82 20.13 -16.39 25.53
CA GLY A 82 20.78 -17.59 26.05
C GLY A 82 20.55 -17.81 27.55
N LEU A 83 20.62 -16.73 28.34
CA LEU A 83 20.37 -16.78 29.78
C LEU A 83 18.91 -17.07 30.10
N LEU A 84 17.97 -16.42 29.39
CA LEU A 84 16.54 -16.70 29.52
C LEU A 84 16.21 -18.16 29.15
N ARG A 85 16.87 -18.72 28.13
CA ARG A 85 16.76 -20.15 27.81
C ARG A 85 17.34 -21.06 28.89
N ALA A 86 18.40 -20.64 29.59
CA ALA A 86 18.97 -21.40 30.71
C ALA A 86 18.03 -21.42 31.93
N VAL A 87 17.24 -20.36 32.13
CA VAL A 87 16.20 -20.26 33.17
C VAL A 87 14.89 -20.99 32.77
N GLY A 88 14.84 -21.59 31.57
CA GLY A 88 13.75 -22.47 31.14
C GLY A 88 12.84 -21.90 30.04
N GLN A 89 13.17 -20.75 29.44
CA GLN A 89 12.39 -20.20 28.34
C GLN A 89 12.38 -21.16 27.13
N THR A 90 11.19 -21.49 26.64
CA THR A 90 11.03 -22.41 25.52
C THR A 90 11.34 -21.74 24.18
N ARG A 91 11.74 -22.54 23.17
CA ARG A 91 11.95 -22.05 21.79
C ARG A 91 10.69 -21.39 21.20
N GLY A 92 9.50 -21.79 21.66
CA GLY A 92 8.22 -21.20 21.26
C GLY A 92 8.02 -19.79 21.80
N GLN A 93 8.35 -19.56 23.08
CA GLN A 93 8.28 -18.24 23.72
C GLN A 93 9.24 -17.25 23.05
N LEU A 94 10.46 -17.69 22.72
CA LEU A 94 11.42 -16.85 21.99
C LEU A 94 10.88 -16.45 20.60
N ARG A 95 10.30 -17.41 19.84
CA ARG A 95 9.66 -17.10 18.55
C ARG A 95 8.47 -16.17 18.68
N ALA A 96 7.70 -16.27 19.76
CA ALA A 96 6.55 -15.41 20.00
C ALA A 96 7.01 -13.99 20.30
N MET A 97 8.03 -13.82 21.14
CA MET A 97 8.62 -12.51 21.45
C MET A 97 9.09 -11.78 20.19
N VAL A 98 9.92 -12.41 19.36
CA VAL A 98 10.45 -11.78 18.13
C VAL A 98 9.32 -11.46 17.13
N ARG A 99 8.28 -12.30 17.07
CA ARG A 99 7.10 -12.01 16.24
C ARG A 99 6.34 -10.80 16.76
N TRP A 100 6.16 -10.68 18.07
CA TRP A 100 5.51 -9.51 18.68
C TRP A 100 6.31 -8.22 18.46
N GLU A 101 7.63 -8.28 18.55
CA GLU A 101 8.50 -7.12 18.24
C GLU A 101 8.31 -6.67 16.78
N SER A 102 8.27 -7.61 15.83
CA SER A 102 7.99 -7.32 14.41
C SER A 102 6.59 -6.74 14.18
N VAL A 103 5.56 -7.29 14.83
CA VAL A 103 4.18 -6.81 14.72
C VAL A 103 4.04 -5.41 15.30
N LEU A 104 4.69 -5.13 16.44
CA LEU A 104 4.68 -3.80 17.06
C LEU A 104 5.35 -2.77 16.15
N VAL A 105 6.53 -3.06 15.61
CA VAL A 105 7.22 -2.18 14.64
C VAL A 105 6.32 -1.90 13.44
N ALA A 106 5.67 -2.93 12.89
CA ALA A 106 4.75 -2.77 11.78
C ALA A 106 3.50 -1.97 12.16
N ALA A 107 2.96 -2.14 13.37
CA ALA A 107 1.81 -1.38 13.86
C ALA A 107 2.14 0.11 13.98
N PHE A 108 3.30 0.46 14.55
CA PHE A 108 3.76 1.85 14.63
C PHE A 108 4.02 2.44 13.24
N GLY A 109 4.69 1.71 12.36
CA GLY A 109 4.94 2.14 10.98
C GLY A 109 3.66 2.35 10.19
N THR A 110 2.69 1.44 10.33
CA THR A 110 1.38 1.52 9.67
C THR A 110 0.56 2.69 10.21
N THR A 111 0.49 2.84 11.54
CA THR A 111 -0.26 3.94 12.18
C THR A 111 0.35 5.29 11.80
N GLY A 112 1.68 5.43 11.89
CA GLY A 112 2.39 6.64 11.49
C GLY A 112 2.25 6.93 9.99
N GLY A 113 2.35 5.91 9.14
CA GLY A 113 2.16 6.03 7.70
C GLY A 113 0.75 6.46 7.30
N LEU A 114 -0.29 5.90 7.93
CA LEU A 114 -1.68 6.30 7.70
C LEU A 114 -1.95 7.73 8.18
N ALA A 115 -1.42 8.10 9.35
CA ALA A 115 -1.56 9.46 9.88
C ALA A 115 -0.85 10.49 8.98
N LEU A 116 0.41 10.24 8.61
CA LEU A 116 1.17 11.13 7.73
C LEU A 116 0.60 11.17 6.32
N GLY A 117 0.22 10.03 5.75
CA GLY A 117 -0.41 9.95 4.43
C GLY A 117 -1.75 10.68 4.37
N GLY A 118 -2.58 10.50 5.41
CA GLY A 118 -3.84 11.23 5.55
C GLY A 118 -3.63 12.74 5.71
N PHE A 119 -2.66 13.15 6.53
CA PHE A 119 -2.31 14.56 6.71
C PHE A 119 -1.80 15.20 5.41
N LEU A 120 -0.86 14.56 4.72
CA LEU A 120 -0.32 15.06 3.44
C LEU A 120 -1.40 15.11 2.35
N GLY A 121 -2.27 14.09 2.28
CA GLY A 121 -3.41 14.07 1.37
C GLY A 121 -4.39 15.21 1.64
N TRP A 122 -4.69 15.48 2.91
CA TRP A 122 -5.54 16.61 3.31
C TRP A 122 -4.91 17.96 2.92
N VAL A 123 -3.60 18.14 3.17
CA VAL A 123 -2.88 19.36 2.77
C VAL A 123 -2.91 19.56 1.26
N LEU A 124 -2.73 18.49 0.48
CA LEU A 124 -2.72 18.56 -0.98
C LEU A 124 -4.09 18.98 -1.55
N VAL A 125 -5.18 18.43 -1.02
CA VAL A 125 -6.54 18.84 -1.41
C VAL A 125 -6.79 20.31 -1.04
N LYS A 126 -6.45 20.70 0.19
CA LYS A 126 -6.60 22.09 0.63
C LYS A 126 -5.75 23.08 -0.18
N ALA A 127 -4.58 22.66 -0.65
CA ALA A 127 -3.73 23.48 -1.50
C ALA A 127 -4.27 23.62 -2.94
N SER A 128 -5.02 22.63 -3.43
CA SER A 128 -5.62 22.65 -4.76
C SER A 128 -6.92 23.46 -4.83
N ASP A 129 -7.68 23.55 -3.74
CA ASP A 129 -8.83 24.46 -3.61
C ASP A 129 -8.46 25.94 -3.85
N GLY A 130 -7.20 26.33 -3.60
CA GLY A 130 -6.71 27.69 -3.84
C GLY A 130 -6.22 27.97 -5.27
N ALA A 131 -5.98 26.95 -6.08
CA ALA A 131 -5.32 27.06 -7.39
C ALA A 131 -6.29 26.92 -8.58
N SER A 132 -7.44 26.30 -8.38
CA SER A 132 -8.44 26.06 -9.41
C SER A 132 -9.80 25.85 -8.74
N ASP A 133 -10.88 26.37 -9.34
CA ASP A 133 -12.29 26.17 -8.95
C ASP A 133 -12.75 24.69 -9.15
N SER A 134 -11.80 23.77 -9.08
CA SER A 134 -11.94 22.33 -9.22
C SER A 134 -12.39 21.75 -7.87
N ALA A 135 -13.64 21.30 -7.82
CA ALA A 135 -14.29 20.69 -6.66
C ALA A 135 -13.67 19.32 -6.26
N PHE A 136 -12.39 19.29 -5.87
CA PHE A 136 -11.78 18.09 -5.29
C PHE A 136 -12.23 17.96 -3.83
N ALA A 137 -13.29 17.19 -3.59
CA ALA A 137 -13.73 16.88 -2.24
C ALA A 137 -12.75 15.90 -1.58
N PHE A 138 -12.18 16.28 -0.42
CA PHE A 138 -11.40 15.36 0.39
C PHE A 138 -12.31 14.26 0.94
N ALA A 139 -12.17 13.06 0.38
CA ALA A 139 -12.85 11.87 0.86
C ALA A 139 -11.81 10.92 1.45
N LEU A 140 -11.95 10.60 2.75
CA LEU A 140 -11.21 9.52 3.40
C LEU A 140 -11.99 8.21 3.20
N PRO A 141 -11.50 7.23 2.43
CA PRO A 141 -12.16 5.95 2.26
C PRO A 141 -11.81 5.01 3.43
N PRO A 142 -12.66 4.84 4.46
CA PRO A 142 -12.32 4.06 5.65
C PRO A 142 -12.05 2.59 5.34
N ALA A 143 -12.74 2.04 4.34
CA ALA A 143 -12.54 0.66 3.88
C ALA A 143 -11.12 0.44 3.32
N GLN A 144 -10.63 1.35 2.47
CA GLN A 144 -9.27 1.24 1.92
C GLN A 144 -8.21 1.42 3.01
N LEU A 145 -8.42 2.35 3.94
CA LEU A 145 -7.51 2.53 5.09
C LEU A 145 -7.45 1.27 5.95
N ALA A 146 -8.59 0.61 6.20
CA ALA A 146 -8.63 -0.65 6.94
C ALA A 146 -7.89 -1.77 6.20
N VAL A 147 -8.04 -1.87 4.87
CA VAL A 147 -7.29 -2.83 4.06
C VAL A 147 -5.79 -2.55 4.13
N VAL A 148 -5.35 -1.30 3.98
CA VAL A 148 -3.94 -0.91 4.10
C VAL A 148 -3.41 -1.24 5.50
N ALA A 149 -4.19 -0.99 6.54
CA ALA A 149 -3.81 -1.32 7.91
C ALA A 149 -3.59 -2.83 8.10
N LEU A 150 -4.53 -3.65 7.61
CA LEU A 150 -4.43 -5.11 7.67
C LEU A 150 -3.25 -5.63 6.87
N VAL A 151 -3.02 -5.09 5.66
CA VAL A 151 -1.88 -5.48 4.81
C VAL A 151 -0.56 -5.10 5.47
N GLY A 152 -0.44 -3.92 6.06
CA GLY A 152 0.76 -3.47 6.77
C GLY A 152 1.09 -4.37 7.96
N LEU A 153 0.09 -4.70 8.79
CA LEU A 153 0.26 -5.63 9.91
C LEU A 153 0.62 -7.04 9.45
N ALA A 154 -0.05 -7.55 8.40
CA ALA A 154 0.24 -8.86 7.83
C ALA A 154 1.67 -8.92 7.25
N ALA A 155 2.07 -7.88 6.52
CA ALA A 155 3.42 -7.77 5.95
C ALA A 155 4.48 -7.77 7.06
N GLY A 156 4.26 -7.00 8.14
CA GLY A 156 5.10 -7.00 9.34
C GLY A 156 5.20 -8.36 10.03
N ALA A 157 4.08 -9.06 10.18
CA ALA A 157 4.05 -10.41 10.74
C ALA A 157 4.85 -11.39 9.87
N LEU A 158 4.71 -11.30 8.54
CA LEU A 158 5.42 -12.13 7.57
C LEU A 158 6.93 -11.84 7.57
N ALA A 159 7.33 -10.57 7.62
CA ALA A 159 8.74 -10.17 7.72
C ALA A 159 9.43 -10.80 8.94
N GLY A 160 8.75 -10.83 10.08
CA GLY A 160 9.26 -11.39 11.34
C GLY A 160 9.42 -12.91 11.34
N LEU A 161 8.80 -13.66 10.41
CA LEU A 161 8.85 -15.13 10.41
C LEU A 161 10.27 -15.67 10.19
N ARG A 162 11.03 -15.09 9.27
CA ARG A 162 12.40 -15.51 8.96
C ARG A 162 13.37 -15.26 10.14
N PRO A 163 13.48 -14.05 10.71
CA PRO A 163 14.35 -13.80 11.85
C PRO A 163 13.89 -14.54 13.10
N ALA A 164 12.58 -14.66 13.39
CA ALA A 164 12.09 -15.45 14.52
C ALA A 164 12.49 -16.93 14.41
N ARG A 165 12.44 -17.51 13.21
CA ARG A 165 12.93 -18.88 12.96
C ARG A 165 14.44 -18.99 13.17
N ARG A 166 15.21 -18.00 12.73
CA ARG A 166 16.68 -17.95 12.90
C ARG A 166 17.07 -17.83 14.37
N ALA A 167 16.45 -16.91 15.12
CA ALA A 167 16.67 -16.72 16.55
C ALA A 167 16.42 -18.01 17.35
N ALA A 168 15.35 -18.73 17.02
CA ALA A 168 14.99 -19.97 17.72
C ALA A 168 15.87 -21.18 17.37
N ARG A 169 16.63 -21.09 16.27
CA ARG A 169 17.61 -22.09 15.83
C ARG A 169 19.04 -21.76 16.26
N LEU A 170 19.26 -20.62 16.93
CA LEU A 170 20.55 -20.36 17.57
C LEU A 170 20.78 -21.43 18.65
N ASP A 171 21.79 -22.26 18.39
CA ASP A 171 22.24 -23.26 19.34
C ASP A 171 22.92 -22.56 20.51
N VAL A 172 22.22 -22.60 21.65
CA VAL A 172 22.66 -22.04 22.93
C VAL A 172 24.06 -22.54 23.29
N LEU A 173 24.44 -23.75 22.89
CA LEU A 173 25.77 -24.31 23.14
C LEU A 173 26.90 -23.66 22.34
N ARG A 174 26.63 -23.12 21.14
CA ARG A 174 27.62 -22.32 20.38
C ARG A 174 27.72 -20.89 20.89
N ALA A 175 26.63 -20.33 21.43
CA ALA A 175 26.62 -18.96 21.97
C ALA A 175 27.43 -18.81 23.28
N ILE A 176 27.70 -19.91 23.99
CA ILE A 176 28.53 -19.92 25.21
C ILE A 176 29.99 -20.27 24.87
N ALA A 177 30.24 -20.86 23.69
CA ALA A 177 31.55 -21.36 23.25
C ALA A 177 32.22 -20.52 22.15
N ALA A 178 31.53 -19.52 21.60
CA ALA A 178 32.13 -18.58 20.64
C ALA A 178 32.81 -17.45 21.43
N GLU A 179 34.14 -17.50 21.46
CA GLU A 179 35.07 -16.42 21.85
C GLU A 179 34.84 -15.12 21.06
#